data_AF-A0A961WDS4-F1
#
_entry.id   AF-A0A961WDS4-F1
#
_cell.length_a   1.000
_cell.length_b   1.000
_cell.length_c   1.000
_cell.angle_alpha   90.00
_cell.angle_beta   90.00
_cell.angle_gamma   90.00
#
_symmetry.space_group_name_H-M   'P 1'
#
loop_
_entity.id
_entity.type
_entity.pdbx_description
1 polymer ?
#
loop_
_entity_poly.entity_id
_entity_poly.type
_entity_poly.pdbx_seq_one_letter_code
_entity_poly.pdbx_strand_id
1 'polypeptide(L)' 'MVPNFRWIYVALIWAVLGVAFASSAQARKFRVVTTFTVIADIAQNVAGDAAEVVSITKPGAEIHDY' A
#
# COMPACT_ATOMS: atom_id res chain seq x y z
N MET A 1 -42.35 23.42 12.87
CA MET A 1 -41.90 22.03 13.06
C MET A 1 -40.41 22.09 13.32
N VAL A 2 -39.98 22.08 14.58
CA VAL A 2 -38.58 22.34 14.97
C VAL A 2 -37.81 21.02 14.82
N PRO A 3 -36.72 20.97 14.02
CA PRO A 3 -35.94 19.75 13.90
C PRO A 3 -35.38 19.36 15.26
N ASN A 4 -35.56 18.09 15.62
CA ASN A 4 -35.15 17.53 16.90
C ASN A 4 -33.61 17.58 17.02
N PHE A 5 -33.10 18.57 17.77
CA PHE A 5 -31.66 18.82 17.94
C PHE A 5 -30.84 17.58 18.34
N ARG A 6 -31.45 16.63 19.07
CA ARG A 6 -30.81 15.34 19.44
C ARG A 6 -30.28 14.55 18.24
N TRP A 7 -30.97 14.56 17.09
CA TRP A 7 -30.54 13.80 15.92
C TRP A 7 -29.37 14.45 15.19
N ILE A 8 -29.25 15.77 15.27
CA ILE A 8 -28.12 16.53 14.71
C ILE A 8 -26.83 16.17 15.46
N TYR A 9 -26.89 16.08 16.80
CA TYR A 9 -25.75 15.67 17.61
C TYR A 9 -25.35 14.22 17.33
N VAL A 10 -26.31 13.31 17.16
CA VAL A 10 -26.03 11.91 16.81
C VAL A 10 -25.37 11.81 15.43
N ALA A 11 -25.87 12.54 14.43
CA ALA A 11 -25.28 12.57 13.10
C ALA A 11 -23.86 13.16 13.10
N LEU A 12 -23.61 14.20 13.89
CA LEU A 12 -22.28 14.79 14.07
C LEU A 12 -21.31 13.82 14.74
N ILE A 13 -21.73 13.10 15.77
CA ILE A 13 -20.89 12.08 16.43
C ILE A 13 -20.53 10.96 15.45
N TRP A 14 -21.49 10.48 14.65
CA TRP A 14 -21.24 9.47 13.62
C TRP A 14 -20.28 9.96 12.53
N ALA A 15 -20.41 11.21 12.09
CA ALA A 15 -19.52 11.80 11.09
C ALA A 15 -18.07 11.91 11.62
N VAL A 16 -17.90 12.34 12.87
CA VAL A 16 -16.57 12.47 13.51
C VAL A 16 -15.92 11.10 13.71
N LEU A 17 -16.69 10.08 14.13
CA LEU A 17 -16.19 8.71 14.28
C LEU A 17 -15.77 8.08 12.95
N GLY A 18 -16.51 8.34 11.86
CA GLY A 18 -16.17 7.84 10.52
C GLY A 18 -14.85 8.41 9.99
N VAL A 19 -14.58 9.70 10.22
CA VAL A 19 -13.32 10.33 9.82
C VAL A 19 -12.13 9.83 10.66
N ALA A 20 -12.35 9.59 11.96
CA ALA A 20 -11.31 9.05 12.85
C ALA A 20 -10.88 7.63 12.45
N PHE A 21 -11.79 6.82 11.89
CA PHE A 21 -11.50 5.44 11.47
C PHE A 21 -10.87 5.33 10.07
N ALA A 22 -10.96 6.38 9.24
CA ALA A 22 -10.44 6.37 7.87
C ALA A 22 -8.90 6.48 7.79
N SER A 23 -8.22 6.72 8.90
CA SER A 23 -6.76 6.78 8.98
C SER A 23 -6.14 5.40 9.18
N SER A 24 -6.44 4.44 8.30
CA SER A 24 -5.59 3.26 8.20
C SER A 24 -4.36 3.66 7.38
N ALA A 25 -3.25 3.93 8.06
CA ALA A 25 -1.96 4.09 7.40
C ALA A 25 -1.63 2.77 6.69
N GLN A 26 -1.81 2.73 5.36
CA GLN A 26 -1.45 1.58 4.55
C GLN A 26 0.06 1.38 4.68
N ALA A 27 0.48 0.35 5.43
CA ALA A 27 1.89 0.06 5.57
C ALA A 27 2.48 -0.20 4.18
N ARG A 28 3.45 0.63 3.78
CA ARG A 28 4.12 0.48 2.49
C ARG A 28 4.84 -0.88 2.50
N LYS A 29 4.62 -1.70 1.47
CA LYS A 29 5.28 -3.01 1.33
C LYS A 29 6.80 -2.83 1.39
N PHE A 30 7.49 -3.77 2.03
CA PHE A 30 8.95 -3.76 2.08
C PHE A 30 9.49 -3.88 0.66
N ARG A 31 10.44 -3.04 0.27
CA ARG A 31 10.93 -2.98 -1.11
C ARG A 31 12.31 -3.61 -1.23
N VAL A 32 12.42 -4.58 -2.13
CA VAL A 32 13.67 -5.29 -2.43
C VAL A 32 14.11 -4.95 -3.84
N VAL A 33 15.37 -4.56 -3.99
CA VAL A 33 15.96 -4.24 -5.29
C VAL A 33 16.97 -5.32 -5.64
N THR A 34 16.88 -5.83 -6.86
CA THR A 34 17.77 -6.84 -7.43
C THR A 34 18.51 -6.26 -8.62
N THR A 35 19.67 -6.84 -8.96
CA THR A 35 20.45 -6.36 -10.10
C THR A 35 19.75 -6.64 -11.43
N PHE A 36 19.32 -7.88 -11.67
CA PHE A 36 18.64 -8.28 -12.91
C PHE A 36 17.39 -9.13 -12.70
N THR A 37 16.62 -9.27 -13.77
CA THR A 37 15.22 -9.74 -13.75
C THR A 37 15.02 -11.17 -13.24
N VAL A 38 15.97 -12.08 -13.48
CA VAL A 38 15.83 -13.49 -13.03
C VAL A 38 15.83 -13.59 -11.51
N ILE A 39 16.70 -12.82 -10.83
CA ILE A 39 16.70 -12.79 -9.36
C ILE A 39 15.41 -12.15 -8.85
N ALA A 40 14.92 -11.10 -9.53
CA ALA A 40 13.65 -10.46 -9.17
C ALA A 40 12.49 -11.47 -9.20
N ASP A 41 12.40 -12.31 -10.24
CA ASP A 41 11.35 -13.32 -10.39
C ASP A 41 11.38 -14.37 -9.27
N ILE A 42 12.56 -14.94 -9.00
CA ILE A 42 12.74 -15.92 -7.93
C ILE A 42 12.41 -15.29 -6.57
N ALA A 43 12.93 -14.10 -6.30
CA ALA A 43 12.71 -13.41 -5.04
C ALA A 43 11.25 -13.00 -4.86
N GLN A 44 10.53 -12.59 -5.91
CA GLN A 44 9.11 -12.25 -5.82
C GLN A 44 8.25 -13.47 -5.51
N ASN A 45 8.58 -14.63 -6.09
CA ASN A 45 7.91 -15.90 -5.78
C ASN A 45 8.08 -16.30 -4.30
N VAL A 46 9.24 -16.01 -3.71
CA VAL A 46 9.49 -16.26 -2.27
C VAL A 46 8.87 -15.18 -1.38
N ALA A 47 8.92 -13.92 -1.80
CA ALA A 47 8.44 -12.78 -1.03
C ALA A 47 6.91 -12.74 -0.93
N GLY A 48 6.20 -13.24 -1.95
CA GLY A 48 4.74 -13.16 -2.02
C GLY A 48 4.25 -11.73 -1.80
N ASP A 49 3.29 -11.56 -0.91
CA ASP A 49 2.72 -10.25 -0.58
C ASP A 49 3.51 -9.42 0.45
N ALA A 50 4.51 -10.02 1.09
CA ALA A 50 5.27 -9.37 2.15
C ALA A 50 6.20 -8.26 1.62
N ALA A 51 6.62 -8.38 0.35
CA ALA A 51 7.53 -7.43 -0.28
C ALA A 51 7.22 -7.18 -1.75
N GLU A 52 7.60 -5.99 -2.21
CA GLU A 52 7.67 -5.59 -3.61
C GLU A 52 9.11 -5.77 -4.10
N VAL A 53 9.32 -6.66 -5.07
CA VAL A 53 10.64 -6.91 -5.66
C VAL A 53 10.75 -6.25 -7.03
N VAL A 54 11.83 -5.50 -7.26
CA VAL A 54 12.11 -4.84 -8.54
C VAL A 54 13.54 -5.13 -9.00
N SER A 55 13.77 -5.22 -10.31
CA SER A 55 15.12 -5.26 -10.89
C SER A 55 15.61 -3.87 -11.30
N ILE A 56 16.92 -3.66 -11.22
CA ILE A 56 17.58 -2.47 -11.77
C ILE A 56 17.60 -2.58 -13.29
N THR A 57 18.09 -3.71 -13.84
CA THR A 57 18.09 -3.92 -15.28
C THR A 57 16.69 -4.22 -15.82
N LYS A 58 16.44 -3.78 -17.05
CA LYS A 58 15.21 -4.08 -17.79
C LYS A 58 15.30 -5.48 -18.41
N PRO A 59 14.17 -6.15 -18.69
CA PRO A 59 14.18 -7.42 -19.42
C PRO A 59 14.93 -7.32 -20.75
N GLY A 60 15.83 -8.26 -21.01
CA GLY A 60 16.64 -8.30 -22.24
C GLY A 60 17.84 -7.35 -22.27
N ALA A 61 18.08 -6.56 -21.22
CA ALA A 61 19.34 -5.83 -21.08
C ALA A 61 20.50 -6.79 -20.78
N GLU A 62 21.69 -6.47 -21.28
CA GLU A 62 22.94 -7.10 -20.84
C GLU A 62 23.16 -6.78 -19.34
N ILE A 63 23.69 -7.72 -18.57
CA ILE A 63 23.73 -7.66 -17.10
C ILE A 63 25.15 -7.54 -16.51
N HIS A 64 26.19 -7.73 -17.31
CA HIS A 64 27.59 -7.66 -16.88
C HIS A 64 28.11 -6.22 -16.97
N ASP A 65 27.73 -5.48 -18.01
CA ASP A 65 28.19 -4.13 -18.35
C ASP A 65 27.05 -3.09 -18.39
N TYR A 66 26.01 -3.29 -17.55
CA TYR A 66 24.82 -2.43 -17.46
C TYR A 66 25.06 -1.06 -16.81
#